data_AF-A0A4R1YIX5-F1
#
_entry.id   AF-A0A4R1YIX5-F1
#
_cell.length_a   1.000
_cell.length_b   1.000
_cell.length_c   1.000
_cell.angle_alpha   90.00
_cell.angle_beta   90.00
_cell.angle_gamma   90.00
#
_symmetry.space_group_name_H-M   'P 1'
#
loop_
_entity.id
_entity.type
_entity.pdbx_description
1 polymer ?
#
loop_
_entity_poly.entity_id
_entity_poly.type
_entity_poly.pdbx_seq_one_letter_code
_entity_poly.pdbx_strand_id
1 'polypeptide(L)'
;MFHPNTPVPGPEIHIATAIREARQSWRVFDDLLDLLPRHRHRMVHDCRAAFLEGDVFTKRLRQDLESLLDDLASNLERETEWRIATVEVGAIGDEPLFDDRLVRSRTDRGLALAKVLDRLSGPAEKILHAHALIDAQQVFDRLQST
;
A
#
# COMPACT_ATOMS: atom_id res chain seq x y z
N MET A 1 0.77 7.98 28.64
CA MET A 1 0.61 9.43 28.90
C MET A 1 0.87 10.17 27.60
N PHE A 2 -0.16 10.79 27.00
CA PHE A 2 0.00 11.71 25.88
C PHE A 2 0.31 13.10 26.43
N HIS A 3 1.43 13.71 26.02
CA HIS A 3 1.72 15.11 26.37
C HIS A 3 0.86 16.04 25.49
N PRO A 4 0.08 16.97 26.09
CA PRO A 4 -0.91 17.79 25.38
C PRO A 4 -0.33 18.89 24.48
N ASN A 5 0.99 18.97 24.32
CA ASN A 5 1.70 20.00 23.56
C ASN A 5 2.61 19.44 22.46
N THR A 6 2.30 18.26 21.91
CA THR A 6 3.03 17.82 20.71
C THR A 6 2.52 18.67 19.54
N PRO A 7 3.33 19.58 18.96
CA PRO A 7 2.87 20.38 17.83
C PRO A 7 2.46 19.44 16.70
N VAL A 8 1.22 19.58 16.23
CA VAL A 8 0.76 18.88 15.03
C VAL A 8 1.70 19.31 13.90
N PRO A 9 2.34 18.37 13.17
CA PRO A 9 3.24 18.73 12.10
C PRO A 9 2.51 19.58 11.06
N GLY A 10 3.13 20.68 10.63
CA GLY A 10 2.59 21.48 9.53
C GLY A 10 2.55 20.66 8.23
N PRO A 11 1.72 21.06 7.23
CA PRO A 11 1.61 20.36 5.94
C PRO A 11 2.97 20.10 5.27
N GLU A 12 3.91 21.02 5.43
CA GLU A 12 5.28 20.92 4.91
C GLU A 12 6.03 19.68 5.42
N ILE A 13 5.82 19.30 6.67
CA ILE A 13 6.45 18.12 7.28
C ILE A 13 5.84 16.84 6.70
N HIS A 14 4.53 16.83 6.45
CA HIS A 14 3.84 15.71 5.81
C HIS A 14 4.32 15.53 4.36
N ILE A 15 4.46 16.63 3.61
CA ILE A 15 5.01 16.64 2.24
C ILE A 15 6.44 16.10 2.24
N ALA A 16 7.33 16.63 3.10
CA ALA A 16 8.72 16.18 3.18
C ALA A 16 8.83 14.70 3.56
N THR A 17 7.98 14.24 4.49
CA THR A 17 7.92 12.83 4.90
C THR A 17 7.48 11.95 3.73
N ALA A 18 6.42 12.32 3.02
CA ALA A 18 5.94 11.57 1.86
C ALA A 18 7.00 11.46 0.74
N ILE A 19 7.73 12.54 0.42
CA ILE A 19 8.83 12.51 -0.57
C ILE A 19 9.93 11.55 -0.12
N ARG A 20 10.34 11.62 1.15
CA ARG A 20 11.39 10.74 1.69
C ARG A 20 11.01 9.28 1.58
N GLU A 21 9.77 8.95 1.94
CA GLU A 21 9.24 7.58 1.92
C GLU A 21 9.09 7.04 0.50
N ALA A 22 8.68 7.90 -0.45
CA ALA A 22 8.65 7.57 -1.86
C ALA A 22 10.04 7.18 -2.38
N ARG A 23 11.04 8.01 -2.11
CA ARG A 23 12.44 7.78 -2.54
C ARG A 23 13.07 6.56 -1.89
N GLN A 24 12.60 6.12 -0.73
CA GLN A 24 13.08 4.89 -0.09
C GLN A 24 12.40 3.64 -0.66
N SER A 25 11.23 3.79 -1.27
CA SER A 25 10.35 2.68 -1.66
C SER A 25 10.25 2.46 -3.17
N TRP A 26 10.91 3.27 -4.01
CA TRP A 26 10.79 3.15 -5.48
C TRP A 26 11.17 1.75 -6.02
N ARG A 27 12.08 1.03 -5.36
CA ARG A 27 12.49 -0.32 -5.79
C ARG A 27 11.39 -1.37 -5.66
N VAL A 28 10.40 -1.11 -4.81
CA VAL A 28 9.27 -2.02 -4.62
C VAL A 28 8.46 -2.19 -5.92
N PHE A 29 8.50 -1.19 -6.81
CA PHE A 29 7.83 -1.27 -8.12
C PHE A 29 8.51 -2.24 -9.09
N ASP A 30 9.78 -2.59 -8.91
CA ASP A 30 10.44 -3.59 -9.76
C ASP A 30 9.81 -4.98 -9.53
N ASP A 31 9.44 -5.28 -8.27
CA ASP A 31 8.76 -6.53 -7.90
C ASP A 31 7.36 -6.66 -8.55
N LEU A 32 6.75 -5.54 -8.96
CA LEU A 32 5.43 -5.52 -9.58
C LEU A 32 5.42 -5.94 -11.05
N LEU A 33 6.54 -5.79 -11.76
CA LEU A 33 6.60 -6.09 -13.19
C LEU A 33 6.38 -7.57 -13.47
N ASP A 34 6.81 -8.44 -12.56
CA ASP A 34 6.60 -9.89 -12.68
C ASP A 34 5.23 -10.34 -12.15
N LEU A 35 4.61 -9.54 -11.28
CA LEU A 35 3.36 -9.88 -10.61
C LEU A 35 2.12 -9.36 -11.35
N LEU A 36 2.24 -8.26 -12.10
CA LEU A 36 1.13 -7.63 -12.80
C LEU A 36 1.14 -7.93 -14.31
N PRO A 37 -0.03 -7.93 -14.97
CA PRO A 37 -0.11 -8.08 -16.41
C PRO A 37 0.71 -7.00 -17.16
N ARG A 38 1.27 -7.36 -18.33
CA ARG A 38 2.11 -6.47 -19.15
C ARG A 38 1.48 -5.12 -19.49
N HIS A 39 0.16 -5.06 -19.66
CA HIS A 39 -0.54 -3.79 -19.96
C HIS A 39 -0.45 -2.78 -18.80
N ARG A 40 -0.12 -3.21 -17.58
CA ARG A 40 0.11 -2.34 -16.42
C ARG A 40 1.56 -1.89 -16.27
N HIS A 41 2.52 -2.50 -16.99
CA HIS A 41 3.95 -2.20 -16.83
C HIS A 41 4.27 -0.73 -17.03
N ARG A 42 3.63 -0.07 -17.99
CA ARG A 42 3.81 1.38 -18.20
C ARG A 42 3.43 2.20 -16.96
N MET A 43 2.29 1.91 -16.34
CA MET A 43 1.84 2.60 -15.12
C MET A 43 2.81 2.33 -13.96
N VAL A 44 3.30 1.08 -13.84
CA VAL A 44 4.32 0.72 -12.83
C VAL A 44 5.61 1.51 -13.04
N HIS A 45 6.10 1.63 -14.28
CA HIS A 45 7.29 2.41 -14.60
C HIS A 45 7.10 3.91 -14.34
N ASP A 46 5.95 4.47 -14.70
CA ASP A 46 5.62 5.88 -14.46
C ASP A 46 5.59 6.17 -12.94
N CYS A 47 4.93 5.32 -12.15
CA CYS A 47 4.92 5.44 -10.68
C CYS A 47 6.32 5.29 -10.08
N ARG A 48 7.11 4.33 -10.56
CA ARG A 48 8.49 4.11 -10.12
C ARG A 48 9.37 5.32 -10.37
N ALA A 49 9.29 5.92 -11.56
CA ALA A 49 10.05 7.11 -11.91
C ALA A 49 9.68 8.29 -11.01
N ALA A 50 8.38 8.52 -10.81
CA ALA A 50 7.91 9.59 -9.93
C ALA A 50 8.35 9.39 -8.46
N PHE A 51 8.32 8.15 -7.95
CA PHE A 51 8.82 7.84 -6.61
C PHE A 51 10.34 8.06 -6.48
N LEU A 52 11.10 7.69 -7.52
CA LEU A 52 12.55 7.89 -7.56
C LEU A 52 12.91 9.38 -7.57
N GLU A 53 12.24 10.17 -8.40
CA GLU A 53 12.50 11.60 -8.57
C GLU A 53 11.94 12.42 -7.39
N GLY A 54 10.90 11.91 -6.73
CA GLY A 54 10.16 12.61 -5.66
C GLY A 54 9.00 13.46 -6.20
N ASP A 55 8.64 13.28 -7.46
CA ASP A 55 7.57 14.01 -8.17
C ASP A 55 6.18 13.44 -7.84
N VAL A 56 5.91 13.30 -6.53
CA VAL A 56 4.78 12.50 -6.04
C VAL A 56 3.45 13.23 -5.93
N PHE A 57 3.45 14.55 -6.13
CA PHE A 57 2.28 15.41 -5.93
C PHE A 57 1.57 15.82 -7.22
N THR A 58 1.76 15.05 -8.29
CA THR A 58 0.99 15.26 -9.53
C THR A 58 -0.37 14.56 -9.44
N LYS A 59 -1.41 15.18 -10.02
CA LYS A 59 -2.76 14.59 -10.09
C LYS A 59 -2.74 13.23 -10.79
N ARG A 60 -1.93 13.10 -11.85
CA ARG A 60 -1.78 11.86 -12.60
C ARG A 60 -1.20 10.76 -11.72
N LEU A 61 -0.11 11.02 -11.00
CA LEU A 61 0.49 10.00 -10.15
C LEU A 61 -0.48 9.53 -9.07
N ARG A 62 -1.25 10.43 -8.45
CA ARG A 62 -2.26 10.05 -7.46
C ARG A 62 -3.23 9.00 -8.04
N GLN A 63 -3.77 9.27 -9.23
CA GLN A 63 -4.70 8.36 -9.90
C GLN A 63 -4.05 7.02 -10.28
N ASP A 64 -2.80 7.07 -10.79
CA ASP A 64 -2.05 5.87 -11.15
C ASP A 64 -1.72 5.03 -9.90
N LEU A 65 -1.40 5.66 -8.78
CA LEU A 65 -1.12 5.00 -7.50
C LEU A 65 -2.38 4.39 -6.88
N GLU A 66 -3.49 5.12 -6.83
CA GLU A 66 -4.80 4.60 -6.39
C GLU A 66 -5.21 3.38 -7.24
N SER A 67 -5.14 3.50 -8.57
CA SER A 67 -5.46 2.41 -9.50
C SER A 67 -4.55 1.19 -9.30
N LEU A 68 -3.26 1.41 -9.03
CA LEU A 68 -2.31 0.33 -8.77
C LEU A 68 -2.62 -0.41 -7.47
N LEU A 69 -2.98 0.31 -6.40
CA LEU A 69 -3.36 -0.31 -5.13
C LEU A 69 -4.63 -1.14 -5.27
N ASP A 70 -5.64 -0.64 -6.00
CA ASP A 70 -6.87 -1.37 -6.29
C ASP A 70 -6.61 -2.62 -7.13
N ASP A 71 -5.76 -2.52 -8.16
CA ASP A 71 -5.33 -3.67 -8.94
C ASP A 71 -4.62 -4.71 -8.07
N LEU A 72 -3.73 -4.28 -7.15
CA LEU A 72 -3.01 -5.18 -6.25
C LEU A 72 -3.94 -5.89 -5.28
N ALA A 73 -4.89 -5.17 -4.67
CA ALA A 73 -5.89 -5.74 -3.79
C ALA A 73 -6.76 -6.76 -4.54
N SER A 74 -7.22 -6.40 -5.75
CA SER A 74 -8.03 -7.27 -6.60
C SER A 74 -7.30 -8.54 -7.04
N ASN A 75 -6.02 -8.43 -7.43
CA ASN A 75 -5.22 -9.60 -7.78
C ASN A 75 -4.89 -10.46 -6.55
N LEU A 76 -4.62 -9.85 -5.40
CA LEU A 76 -4.40 -10.59 -4.15
C LEU A 76 -5.63 -11.38 -3.73
N GLU A 77 -6.83 -10.82 -3.88
CA GLU A 77 -8.08 -11.51 -3.60
C GLU A 77 -8.27 -12.72 -4.52
N ARG A 78 -7.99 -12.58 -5.82
CA ARG A 78 -8.04 -13.70 -6.80
C ARG A 78 -7.04 -14.81 -6.49
N GLU A 79 -5.88 -14.45 -5.95
CA GLU A 79 -4.82 -15.38 -5.53
C GLU A 79 -5.02 -15.86 -4.08
N THR A 80 -6.17 -15.57 -3.47
CA THR A 80 -6.59 -16.09 -2.17
C THR A 80 -7.78 -17.00 -2.34
N GLU A 81 -7.62 -18.26 -1.97
CA GLU A 81 -8.63 -19.30 -2.11
C GLU A 81 -9.00 -19.91 -0.76
N TRP A 82 -10.22 -20.41 -0.68
CA TRP A 82 -10.68 -21.19 0.46
C TRP A 82 -10.28 -22.64 0.29
N ARG A 83 -9.54 -23.18 1.25
CA ARG A 83 -9.13 -24.59 1.28
C ARG A 83 -9.47 -25.20 2.63
N ILE A 84 -9.79 -26.50 2.64
CA ILE A 84 -9.86 -27.26 3.88
C ILE A 84 -8.42 -27.64 4.26
N ALA A 85 -8.00 -27.27 5.46
CA ALA A 85 -6.71 -27.65 6.01
C ALA A 85 -6.94 -28.38 7.33
N THR A 86 -6.23 -29.50 7.48
CA THR A 86 -6.14 -30.25 8.73
C THR A 86 -5.21 -29.50 9.67
N VAL A 87 -5.72 -29.03 10.80
CA VAL A 87 -4.99 -28.21 11.76
C VAL A 87 -4.89 -28.96 13.08
N GLU A 88 -3.71 -28.97 13.68
CA GLU A 88 -3.54 -29.50 15.04
C GLU A 88 -4.26 -28.58 16.02
N VAL A 89 -5.22 -29.14 16.77
CA VAL A 89 -6.05 -28.39 17.73
C VAL A 89 -5.70 -28.69 19.19
N GLY A 90 -4.84 -29.67 19.43
CA GLY A 90 -4.39 -30.07 20.75
C GLY A 90 -3.76 -31.46 20.71
N ALA A 91 -3.66 -32.10 21.88
CA ALA A 91 -3.16 -33.47 22.01
C ALA A 91 -3.88 -34.20 23.17
N ILE A 92 -3.97 -35.53 23.09
CA ILE A 92 -4.36 -36.40 24.21
C ILE A 92 -3.14 -37.25 24.58
N GLY A 93 -2.52 -36.95 25.72
CA GLY A 93 -1.19 -37.50 26.03
C GLY A 93 -0.15 -36.96 25.05
N ASP A 94 0.57 -37.85 24.38
CA ASP A 94 1.56 -37.51 23.34
C ASP A 94 0.97 -37.58 21.90
N GLU A 95 -0.31 -37.91 21.75
CA GLU A 95 -0.96 -38.03 20.44
C GLU A 95 -1.62 -36.70 20.02
N PRO A 96 -1.21 -36.10 18.88
CA PRO A 96 -1.82 -34.87 18.38
C PRO A 96 -3.25 -35.11 17.86
N LEU A 97 -4.14 -34.18 18.18
CA LEU A 97 -5.51 -34.11 17.69
C LEU A 97 -5.59 -33.13 16.53
N PHE A 98 -6.27 -33.55 15.46
CA PHE A 98 -6.46 -32.76 14.27
C PHE A 98 -7.93 -32.48 13.98
N ASP A 99 -8.22 -31.30 13.45
CA ASP A 99 -9.54 -30.85 13.02
C ASP A 99 -9.43 -30.26 11.61
N ASP A 100 -10.40 -30.57 10.75
CA ASP A 100 -10.44 -30.05 9.38
C ASP A 100 -11.16 -28.70 9.37
N ARG A 101 -10.44 -27.64 9.05
CA ARG A 101 -10.98 -26.27 9.05
C ARG A 101 -10.92 -25.64 7.67
N LEU A 102 -11.95 -24.89 7.34
CA LEU A 102 -11.94 -24.04 6.16
C LEU A 102 -11.05 -22.82 6.45
N VAL A 103 -9.91 -22.74 5.75
CA VAL A 103 -8.93 -21.66 5.89
C VAL A 103 -8.80 -20.89 4.58
N ARG A 104 -8.53 -19.58 4.65
CA ARG A 104 -8.05 -18.83 3.48
C ARG A 104 -6.56 -19.11 3.32
N SER A 105 -6.21 -19.72 2.20
CA SER A 105 -4.82 -19.91 1.79
C SER A 105 -4.50 -19.01 0.60
N ARG A 106 -3.25 -18.56 0.50
CA ARG A 106 -2.76 -17.80 -0.64
C ARG A 106 -1.89 -18.69 -1.51
N THR A 107 -1.92 -18.48 -2.82
CA THR A 107 -0.92 -19.04 -3.72
C THR A 107 0.45 -18.39 -3.47
N ASP A 108 1.53 -18.95 -4.01
CA ASP A 108 2.87 -18.35 -3.94
C ASP A 108 2.87 -16.92 -4.53
N ARG A 109 2.13 -16.73 -5.62
CA ARG A 109 1.93 -15.42 -6.23
C ARG A 109 1.12 -14.49 -5.32
N GLY A 110 0.09 -15.00 -4.65
CA GLY A 110 -0.67 -14.27 -3.64
C GLY A 110 0.19 -13.81 -2.46
N LEU A 111 1.13 -14.64 -2.00
CA LEU A 111 2.10 -14.27 -0.97
C LEU A 111 3.05 -13.16 -1.46
N ALA A 112 3.53 -13.26 -2.70
CA ALA A 112 4.36 -12.22 -3.30
C ALA A 112 3.62 -10.88 -3.45
N LEU A 113 2.36 -10.92 -3.91
CA LEU A 113 1.49 -9.73 -4.00
C LEU A 113 1.25 -9.10 -2.62
N ALA A 114 0.97 -9.90 -1.60
CA ALA A 114 0.77 -9.42 -0.24
C ALA A 114 2.02 -8.71 0.30
N LYS A 115 3.20 -9.28 0.08
CA LYS A 115 4.48 -8.69 0.49
C LYS A 115 4.73 -7.34 -0.18
N VAL A 116 4.40 -7.23 -1.47
CA VAL A 116 4.57 -5.96 -2.20
C VAL A 116 3.56 -4.92 -1.74
N LEU A 117 2.29 -5.32 -1.56
CA LEU A 117 1.24 -4.44 -1.05
C LEU A 117 1.59 -3.89 0.34
N ASP A 118 2.06 -4.73 1.26
CA ASP A 118 2.50 -4.32 2.61
C ASP A 118 3.61 -3.26 2.54
N ARG A 119 4.61 -3.47 1.68
CA ARG A 119 5.73 -2.53 1.47
C ARG A 119 5.31 -1.21 0.80
N LEU A 120 4.28 -1.21 -0.02
CA LEU A 120 3.78 0.00 -0.70
C LEU A 120 2.74 0.76 0.11
N SER A 121 2.00 0.10 1.00
CA SER A 121 0.85 0.70 1.68
C SER A 121 1.24 1.89 2.54
N GLY A 122 2.30 1.77 3.36
CA GLY A 122 2.78 2.86 4.20
C GLY A 122 3.23 4.11 3.43
N PRO A 123 4.12 3.98 2.42
CA PRO A 123 4.49 5.10 1.55
C PRO A 123 3.30 5.70 0.81
N ALA A 124 2.41 4.87 0.27
CA ALA A 124 1.25 5.34 -0.48
C ALA A 124 0.28 6.12 0.41
N GLU A 125 -0.01 5.64 1.62
CA GLU A 125 -0.86 6.34 2.59
C GLU A 125 -0.33 7.75 2.89
N LYS A 126 0.98 7.89 3.14
CA LYS A 126 1.61 9.19 3.41
C LYS A 126 1.50 10.14 2.21
N ILE A 127 1.66 9.63 1.00
CA ILE A 127 1.52 10.42 -0.25
C ILE A 127 0.06 10.86 -0.43
N LEU A 128 -0.89 9.94 -0.33
CA LEU A 128 -2.33 10.23 -0.49
C LEU A 128 -2.83 11.21 0.58
N HIS A 129 -2.36 11.07 1.82
CA HIS A 129 -2.64 12.02 2.88
C HIS A 129 -2.09 13.42 2.57
N ALA A 130 -0.84 13.52 2.11
CA ALA A 130 -0.25 14.80 1.72
C ALA A 130 -0.97 15.43 0.52
N HIS A 131 -1.44 14.64 -0.46
CA HIS A 131 -2.35 15.14 -1.51
C HIS A 131 -3.62 15.75 -0.94
N ALA A 132 -4.28 15.08 -0.01
CA ALA A 132 -5.50 15.59 0.61
C ALA A 132 -5.27 16.91 1.38
N LEU A 133 -4.12 17.05 2.04
CA LEU A 133 -3.74 18.30 2.72
C LEU A 133 -3.51 19.45 1.72
N ILE A 134 -2.81 19.18 0.61
CA ILE A 134 -2.60 20.18 -0.45
C ILE A 134 -3.94 20.63 -1.04
N ASP A 135 -4.83 19.69 -1.37
CA ASP A 135 -6.16 19.98 -1.90
C ASP A 135 -6.97 20.84 -0.90
N ALA A 136 -6.94 20.49 0.39
CA ALA A 136 -7.65 21.24 1.43
C ALA A 136 -7.13 22.68 1.57
N GLN A 137 -5.81 22.88 1.53
CA GLN A 137 -5.21 24.21 1.59
C GLN A 137 -5.65 25.07 0.39
N GLN A 138 -5.63 24.51 -0.82
CA GLN A 138 -6.07 25.23 -2.03
C GLN A 138 -7.55 25.67 -1.95
N VAL A 139 -8.42 24.85 -1.35
CA VAL A 139 -9.83 25.21 -1.15
C VAL A 139 -9.94 26.34 -0.12
N PHE A 140 -9.20 26.26 0.99
CA PHE A 140 -9.19 27.30 2.01
C PHE A 140 -8.71 28.65 1.48
N ASP A 141 -7.61 28.67 0.74
CA ASP A 141 -7.05 29.90 0.15
C ASP A 141 -8.06 30.58 -0.79
N ARG A 142 -8.80 29.79 -1.59
CA ARG A 142 -9.87 30.32 -2.45
C ARG A 142 -10.99 30.97 -1.64
N LEU A 143 -11.42 30.33 -0.56
CA LEU A 143 -12.47 30.85 0.32
C LEU A 143 -12.06 32.15 1.03
N GLN A 144 -10.77 32.33 1.35
CA GLN A 144 -10.26 33.57 1.94
C GLN A 144 -10.08 34.71 0.93
N SER A 145 -9.88 34.37 -0.34
CA SER A 145 -9.74 35.35 -1.43
C SER A 145 -11.08 35.88 -1.98
N THR A 146 -12.21 35.40 -1.45
CA THR A 146 -13.57 35.77 -1.84
C THR A 146 -14.20 36.67 -0.78
#